data_AF-G7VS91-F1
#
_entry.id   AF-G7VS91-F1
#
_cell.length_a   1.000
_cell.length_b   1.000
_cell.length_c   1.000
_cell.angle_alpha   90.00
_cell.angle_beta   90.00
_cell.angle_gamma   90.00
#
_symmetry.space_group_name_H-M   'P 1'
#
loop_
_entity.id
_entity.type
_entity.pdbx_description
1 polymer ?
#
loop_
_entity_poly.entity_id
_entity_poly.type
_entity_poly.pdbx_seq_one_letter_code
_entity_poly.pdbx_strand_id
1 'polypeptide(L)'
;MICVQGILQIILGIAGGVAVGGGVIALFIVLDMIPRLAQLTRTYKQSRAYEKSMILGSVVGTVADFWNICLPLPGVLTWIPGLFCGVFIGLLAAALTEVLNLLPILAKRLHMTVYMFGLLMAMVLGKVTGSFFDWFVYNR
;
A
#
# COMPACT_ATOMS: atom_id res chain seq x y z
N MET A 1 -39.09 4.27 11.98
CA MET A 1 -38.25 3.74 10.87
C MET A 1 -37.07 4.66 10.54
N ILE A 2 -37.27 5.96 10.38
CA ILE A 2 -36.20 6.93 10.01
C ILE A 2 -35.04 6.98 11.04
N CYS A 3 -35.34 6.99 12.34
CA CYS A 3 -34.28 7.00 13.38
C CYS A 3 -33.41 5.73 13.38
N VAL A 4 -34.01 4.56 13.12
CA VAL A 4 -33.28 3.28 13.07
C VAL A 4 -32.36 3.23 11.86
N GLN A 5 -32.81 3.74 10.70
CA GLN A 5 -31.99 3.84 9.50
C GLN A 5 -30.81 4.80 9.69
N GLY A 6 -31.02 5.96 10.32
CA GLY A 6 -29.94 6.92 10.60
C GLY A 6 -28.86 6.34 11.52
N ILE A 7 -29.27 5.63 12.58
CA ILE A 7 -28.31 4.97 13.49
C ILE A 7 -27.52 3.88 12.75
N LEU A 8 -28.18 3.08 11.91
CA LEU A 8 -27.51 2.04 11.13
C LEU A 8 -26.47 2.62 10.17
N GLN A 9 -26.80 3.73 9.50
CA GLN A 9 -25.88 4.43 8.59
C GLN A 9 -24.65 5.01 9.31
N ILE A 10 -24.83 5.55 10.52
CA ILE A 10 -23.70 6.05 11.33
C ILE A 10 -22.77 4.89 11.71
N ILE A 11 -23.34 3.76 12.17
CA ILE A 11 -22.54 2.58 12.55
C ILE A 11 -21.79 2.01 11.34
N LEU A 12 -22.46 1.88 10.19
CA LEU A 12 -21.83 1.43 8.95
C LEU A 12 -20.73 2.38 8.47
N GLY A 13 -20.96 3.70 8.57
CA GLY A 13 -19.96 4.71 8.23
C GLY A 13 -18.71 4.62 9.10
N ILE A 14 -18.89 4.49 10.42
CA ILE A 14 -17.77 4.32 11.36
C ILE A 14 -17.04 3.00 11.11
N ALA A 15 -17.77 1.89 10.94
CA ALA A 15 -17.18 0.59 10.68
C ALA A 15 -16.37 0.57 9.37
N GLY A 16 -16.93 1.16 8.30
CA GLY A 16 -16.26 1.31 7.01
C GLY A 16 -15.00 2.19 7.13
N GLY A 17 -15.10 3.32 7.83
CA GLY A 17 -13.96 4.21 8.05
C GLY A 17 -12.82 3.54 8.83
N VAL A 18 -13.14 2.79 9.88
CA VAL A 18 -12.14 2.03 10.65
C VAL A 18 -11.51 0.92 9.80
N ALA A 19 -12.31 0.20 9.01
CA ALA A 19 -11.80 -0.86 8.14
C ALA A 19 -10.84 -0.32 7.06
N VAL A 20 -11.22 0.76 6.37
CA VAL A 20 -10.39 1.37 5.32
C VAL A 20 -9.14 2.02 5.92
N GLY A 21 -9.29 2.80 7.00
CA GLY A 21 -8.17 3.44 7.69
C GLY A 21 -7.17 2.42 8.24
N GLY A 22 -7.67 1.34 8.84
CA GLY A 22 -6.86 0.22 9.31
C GLY A 22 -6.09 -0.45 8.17
N GLY A 23 -6.73 -0.66 7.01
CA GLY A 23 -6.07 -1.22 5.82
C GLY A 23 -4.93 -0.34 5.29
N VAL A 24 -5.14 0.97 5.22
CA VAL A 24 -4.12 1.93 4.77
C VAL A 24 -2.92 1.95 5.72
N ILE A 25 -3.16 2.04 7.02
CA ILE A 25 -2.09 2.05 8.03
C ILE A 25 -1.34 0.72 8.05
N ALA A 26 -2.05 -0.40 7.94
CA ALA A 26 -1.43 -1.73 7.84
C ALA A 26 -0.49 -1.82 6.64
N LEU A 27 -0.89 -1.32 5.47
CA LEU A 27 -0.04 -1.28 4.30
C LEU A 27 1.24 -0.46 4.56
N PHE A 28 1.12 0.75 5.11
CA PHE A 28 2.28 1.63 5.36
C PHE A 28 3.30 1.01 6.32
N ILE A 29 2.83 0.29 7.35
CA ILE A 29 3.68 -0.34 8.35
C ILE A 29 4.28 -1.65 7.85
N VAL A 30 3.47 -2.55 7.26
CA VAL A 30 3.93 -3.88 6.83
C VAL A 30 4.96 -3.79 5.69
N LEU A 31 4.82 -2.79 4.81
CA LEU A 31 5.79 -2.55 3.74
C LEU A 31 6.94 -1.63 4.16
N ASP A 32 7.05 -1.25 5.43
CA ASP A 32 8.12 -0.39 5.93
C ASP A 32 8.29 0.91 5.12
N MET A 33 7.15 1.49 4.70
CA MET A 33 7.13 2.66 3.81
C MET A 33 7.73 3.90 4.48
N ILE A 34 7.41 4.10 5.76
CA ILE A 34 7.90 5.20 6.61
C ILE A 34 9.42 5.11 6.82
N PRO A 35 9.99 3.99 7.33
CA PRO A 35 11.43 3.90 7.54
C PRO A 35 12.23 4.01 6.24
N ARG A 36 11.70 3.56 5.09
CA ARG A 36 12.34 3.76 3.77
C ARG A 36 12.48 5.22 3.38
N LEU A 37 11.44 6.02 3.57
CA LEU A 37 11.53 7.46 3.31
C LEU A 37 12.51 8.15 4.26
N ALA A 38 12.49 7.76 5.54
CA ALA A 38 13.44 8.30 6.52
C ALA A 38 14.89 7.95 6.16
N GLN A 39 15.14 6.74 5.65
CA GLN A 39 16.44 6.28 5.16
C GLN A 39 16.88 7.03 3.90
N LEU A 40 15.99 7.16 2.90
CA LEU A 40 16.29 7.86 1.65
C LEU A 40 16.65 9.32 1.89
N THR A 41 15.94 9.97 2.81
CA THR A 41 16.17 11.37 3.19
C THR A 41 17.22 11.53 4.30
N ARG A 42 17.87 10.43 4.74
CA ARG A 42 18.84 10.38 5.85
C ARG A 42 18.37 11.06 7.14
N THR A 43 17.07 11.14 7.36
CA THR A 43 16.44 11.92 8.44
C THR A 43 15.61 11.01 9.34
N TYR A 44 16.28 10.09 10.03
CA TYR A 44 15.65 9.17 10.99
C TYR A 44 14.98 9.89 12.16
N LYS A 45 15.52 11.04 12.59
CA LYS A 45 14.97 11.84 13.70
C LYS A 45 13.58 12.41 13.41
N GLN A 46 13.14 12.47 12.14
CA GLN A 46 11.84 13.01 11.73
C GLN A 46 10.86 11.93 11.25
N SER A 47 11.07 10.66 11.57
CA SER A 47 10.15 9.55 11.21
C SER A 47 8.68 9.86 11.56
N ARG A 48 8.45 10.47 12.73
CA ARG A 48 7.11 10.87 13.20
C ARG A 48 6.44 11.97 12.36
N ALA A 49 7.24 12.81 11.69
CA ALA A 49 6.71 13.82 10.76
C ALA A 49 6.25 13.17 9.46
N TYR A 50 6.99 12.18 8.95
CA TYR A 50 6.59 11.40 7.77
C TYR A 50 5.30 10.62 8.01
N GLU A 51 5.20 9.94 9.16
CA GLU A 51 3.98 9.22 9.55
C GLU A 51 2.75 10.15 9.55
N LYS A 52 2.87 11.31 10.21
CA LYS A 52 1.80 12.32 10.22
C LYS A 52 1.46 12.85 8.83
N SER A 53 2.47 13.08 7.99
CA SER A 53 2.25 13.58 6.62
C SER A 53 1.51 12.56 5.75
N MET A 54 1.76 11.26 5.92
CA MET A 54 1.05 10.20 5.21
C MET A 54 -0.40 10.08 5.67
N ILE A 55 -0.62 10.10 6.99
CA ILE A 55 -1.97 10.04 7.56
C ILE A 55 -2.77 11.28 7.13
N LEU A 56 -2.18 12.47 7.17
CA LEU A 56 -2.82 13.68 6.68
C LEU A 56 -3.11 13.59 5.18
N GLY A 57 -2.17 13.07 4.39
CA GLY A 57 -2.34 12.86 2.96
C GLY A 57 -3.49 11.90 2.64
N SER A 58 -3.63 10.79 3.38
CA SER A 58 -4.73 9.86 3.18
C SER A 58 -6.08 10.46 3.56
N VAL A 59 -6.16 11.18 4.69
CA VAL A 59 -7.38 11.88 5.11
C VAL A 59 -7.79 12.93 4.07
N VAL A 60 -6.86 13.79 3.64
CA VAL A 60 -7.13 14.81 2.61
C VAL A 60 -7.52 14.17 1.29
N GLY A 61 -6.86 13.08 0.89
CA GLY A 61 -7.19 12.33 -0.32
C GLY A 61 -8.60 11.74 -0.28
N THR A 62 -8.99 11.11 0.83
CA THR A 62 -10.36 10.60 1.02
C THR A 62 -11.37 11.74 0.96
N VAL A 63 -11.12 12.85 1.66
CA VAL A 63 -12.02 14.01 1.64
C VAL A 63 -12.17 14.60 0.24
N ALA A 64 -11.07 14.69 -0.52
CA ALA A 64 -11.09 15.17 -1.90
C ALA A 64 -11.87 14.23 -2.84
N ASP A 65 -11.77 12.91 -2.64
CA ASP A 65 -12.50 11.89 -3.39
C ASP A 65 -14.01 11.96 -3.12
N PHE A 66 -14.40 12.07 -1.83
CA PHE A 66 -15.80 12.21 -1.42
C PHE A 66 -16.48 13.47 -1.99
N TRP A 67 -15.76 14.59 -2.04
CA TRP A 67 -16.28 15.84 -2.63
C TRP A 67 -16.08 15.94 -4.14
N ASN A 68 -15.54 14.89 -4.78
CA ASN A 68 -15.24 14.85 -6.21
C ASN A 68 -14.54 16.13 -6.68
N ILE A 69 -13.53 16.57 -5.91
CA ILE A 69 -12.83 17.82 -6.16
C ILE A 69 -11.98 17.66 -7.41
N CYS A 70 -12.56 18.01 -8.55
CA CYS A 70 -11.86 18.09 -9.82
C CYS A 70 -11.19 19.46 -9.93
N LEU A 71 -9.88 19.50 -9.72
CA LEU A 71 -9.07 20.70 -9.99
C LEU A 71 -8.77 20.75 -11.50
N PRO A 72 -9.32 21.70 -12.28
CA PRO A 72 -8.99 21.88 -13.68
C PRO A 72 -7.58 22.49 -13.78
N LEU A 73 -6.57 21.63 -13.71
CA LEU A 73 -5.17 22.01 -13.81
C LEU A 73 -4.74 21.97 -15.29
N PRO A 74 -3.99 22.99 -15.77
CA PRO A 74 -3.38 22.92 -17.08
C PRO A 74 -2.41 21.72 -17.13
N GLY A 75 -2.27 21.05 -18.28
CA GLY A 75 -1.48 19.81 -18.39
C GLY A 75 -0.02 19.93 -17.91
N VAL A 76 0.53 21.16 -17.93
CA VAL A 76 1.88 21.50 -17.42
C VAL A 76 1.94 21.59 -15.88
N LEU A 77 0.84 21.48 -15.15
CA LEU A 77 0.85 21.37 -13.69
C LEU A 77 0.56 19.94 -13.22
N THR A 78 0.00 19.09 -14.10
CA THR A 78 -0.32 17.68 -13.81
C THR A 78 0.93 16.79 -13.66
N TRP A 79 2.08 17.19 -14.21
CA TRP A 79 3.31 16.40 -14.03
C TRP A 79 3.77 16.35 -12.56
N ILE A 80 3.50 17.39 -11.77
CA ILE A 80 3.91 17.46 -10.36
C ILE A 80 3.25 16.33 -9.55
N PRO A 81 1.90 16.21 -9.47
CA PRO A 81 1.27 15.10 -8.79
C PRO A 81 1.59 13.75 -9.45
N GLY A 82 1.81 13.72 -10.77
CA GLY A 82 2.27 12.53 -11.49
C GLY A 82 3.63 12.01 -11.00
N LEU A 83 4.60 12.90 -10.77
CA LEU A 83 5.90 12.53 -10.22
C LEU A 83 5.77 12.01 -8.79
N PHE A 84 4.97 12.65 -7.94
CA PHE A 84 4.74 12.17 -6.58
C PHE A 84 4.09 10.78 -6.57
N CYS A 85 3.14 10.54 -7.48
CA CYS A 85 2.55 9.21 -7.68
C CYS A 85 3.60 8.20 -8.13
N GLY A 86 4.46 8.56 -9.08
CA GLY A 86 5.58 7.73 -9.53
C GLY A 86 6.56 7.39 -8.41
N VAL A 87 6.92 8.36 -7.57
CA VAL A 87 7.78 8.14 -6.40
C VAL A 87 7.11 7.19 -5.40
N PHE A 88 5.82 7.38 -5.12
CA PHE A 88 5.06 6.51 -4.23
C PHE A 88 5.01 5.06 -4.75
N ILE A 89 4.63 4.86 -6.02
CA ILE A 89 4.59 3.54 -6.65
C ILE A 89 5.98 2.91 -6.69
N GLY A 90 7.02 3.68 -7.01
CA GLY A 90 8.41 3.20 -7.02
C GLY A 90 8.87 2.75 -5.64
N LEU A 91 8.53 3.47 -4.59
CA LEU A 91 8.87 3.11 -3.22
C LEU A 91 8.10 1.86 -2.75
N LEU A 92 6.84 1.74 -3.14
CA LEU A 92 6.00 0.57 -2.88
C LEU A 92 6.53 -0.69 -3.60
N ALA A 93 6.92 -0.57 -4.87
CA ALA A 93 7.54 -1.66 -5.63
C ALA A 93 8.86 -2.10 -4.99
N ALA A 94 9.71 -1.14 -4.62
CA ALA A 94 10.99 -1.45 -3.98
C ALA A 94 10.78 -2.11 -2.60
N ALA A 95 9.78 -1.68 -1.83
CA ALA A 95 9.43 -2.28 -0.53
C ALA A 95 8.99 -3.73 -0.69
N LEU A 96 8.10 -4.01 -1.65
CA LEU A 96 7.68 -5.37 -1.96
C LEU A 96 8.87 -6.27 -2.30
N THR A 97 9.81 -5.80 -3.12
CA THR A 97 11.00 -6.62 -3.47
C THR A 97 11.91 -6.91 -2.28
N GLU A 98 12.03 -6.00 -1.32
CA GLU A 98 12.80 -6.24 -0.10
C GLU A 98 12.11 -7.27 0.78
N VAL A 99 10.80 -7.12 1.04
CA VAL A 99 10.03 -8.10 1.83
C VAL A 99 10.07 -9.49 1.20
N LEU A 100 9.94 -9.57 -0.12
CA LEU A 100 10.05 -10.85 -0.85
C LEU A 100 11.46 -11.46 -0.73
N ASN A 101 12.51 -10.64 -0.76
CA ASN A 101 13.89 -11.09 -0.56
C ASN A 101 14.20 -11.48 0.90
N LEU A 102 13.38 -11.06 1.88
CA LEU A 102 13.51 -11.50 3.26
C LEU A 102 13.04 -12.95 3.47
N LEU A 103 12.11 -13.46 2.66
CA LEU A 103 11.58 -14.83 2.84
C LEU A 103 12.68 -15.92 2.73
N PRO A 104 13.57 -15.90 1.72
CA PRO A 104 14.69 -16.84 1.65
C PRO A 104 15.69 -16.66 2.81
N ILE A 105 15.92 -15.41 3.24
CA ILE A 105 16.83 -15.10 4.35
C ILE A 105 16.28 -15.68 5.65
N LEU A 106 14.97 -15.55 5.88
CA LEU A 106 14.30 -16.12 7.05
C LEU A 106 14.37 -17.65 7.03
N ALA A 107 14.10 -18.27 5.88
CA ALA A 107 14.20 -19.73 5.72
C ALA A 107 15.62 -20.25 6.03
N LYS A 108 16.65 -19.50 5.61
CA LYS A 108 18.05 -19.83 5.94
C LYS A 108 18.34 -19.66 7.44
N ARG A 109 17.82 -18.61 8.09
CA ARG A 109 17.98 -18.39 9.54
C ARG A 109 17.27 -19.44 10.39
N LEU A 110 16.17 -20.00 9.90
CA LEU A 110 15.45 -21.10 10.56
C LEU A 110 16.08 -22.49 10.29
N HIS A 111 17.28 -22.54 9.67
CA HIS A 111 17.94 -23.77 9.23
C HIS A 111 17.08 -24.66 8.30
N MET A 112 16.10 -24.07 7.59
CA MET A 112 15.27 -24.77 6.59
C MET A 112 15.92 -24.73 5.19
N THR A 113 17.25 -24.78 5.12
CA THR A 113 18.01 -24.70 3.87
C THR A 113 17.64 -25.80 2.88
N VAL A 114 17.28 -26.98 3.36
CA VAL A 114 16.80 -28.11 2.53
C VAL A 114 15.47 -27.78 1.82
N TYR A 115 14.60 -27.00 2.46
CA TYR A 115 13.29 -26.61 1.92
C TYR A 115 13.33 -25.31 1.11
N MET A 116 14.49 -24.66 1.03
CA MET A 116 14.65 -23.38 0.32
C MET A 116 14.32 -23.51 -1.18
N PHE A 117 14.68 -24.63 -1.80
CA PHE A 117 14.29 -24.94 -3.18
C PHE A 117 12.77 -25.06 -3.34
N GLY A 118 12.09 -25.71 -2.38
CA GLY A 118 10.63 -25.83 -2.37
C GLY A 118 9.92 -24.49 -2.21
N LEU A 119 10.42 -23.61 -1.33
CA LEU A 119 9.88 -22.26 -1.15
C LEU A 119 10.04 -21.41 -2.41
N LEU A 120 11.20 -21.49 -3.06
CA LEU A 120 11.46 -20.77 -4.32
C LEU A 120 10.55 -21.29 -5.44
N MET A 121 10.38 -22.61 -5.54
CA MET A 121 9.48 -23.23 -6.52
C MET A 121 8.01 -22.87 -6.28
N ALA A 122 7.55 -22.83 -5.03
CA ALA A 122 6.20 -22.37 -4.70
C ALA A 122 5.98 -20.90 -5.11
N MET A 123 6.99 -20.05 -4.92
CA MET A 123 6.93 -18.64 -5.32
C MET A 123 6.89 -18.46 -6.85
N VAL A 124 7.71 -19.23 -7.57
CA VAL A 124 7.72 -19.23 -9.05
C VAL A 124 6.39 -19.74 -9.58
N LEU A 125 5.90 -20.88 -9.08
CA LEU A 125 4.60 -21.43 -9.47
C LEU A 125 3.48 -20.44 -9.21
N GLY A 126 3.43 -19.80 -8.04
CA GLY A 126 2.44 -18.77 -7.73
C GLY A 126 2.43 -17.62 -8.75
N LYS A 127 3.61 -17.11 -9.13
CA LYS A 127 3.73 -16.07 -10.16
C LYS A 127 3.29 -16.56 -11.55
N VAL A 128 3.68 -17.77 -11.93
CA VAL A 128 3.32 -18.36 -13.23
C VAL A 128 1.81 -18.59 -13.30
N THR A 129 1.20 -19.20 -12.28
CA THR A 129 -0.25 -19.42 -12.21
C THR A 129 -1.02 -18.10 -12.20
N GLY A 130 -0.55 -17.09 -11.47
CA GLY A 130 -1.15 -15.75 -11.48
C GLY A 130 -1.11 -15.09 -12.86
N SER A 131 0.02 -15.20 -13.57
CA SER A 131 0.14 -14.69 -14.94
C SER A 131 -0.75 -15.45 -15.94
N PHE A 132 -0.90 -16.76 -15.77
CA PHE A 132 -1.85 -17.54 -16.56
C PHE A 132 -3.29 -17.12 -16.28
N PHE A 133 -3.64 -16.86 -15.03
CA PHE A 133 -4.98 -16.42 -14.64
C PHE A 133 -5.32 -15.05 -15.25
N ASP A 134 -4.39 -14.09 -15.19
CA ASP A 134 -4.55 -12.77 -15.80
C ASP A 134 -4.79 -12.88 -17.32
N TRP A 135 -3.99 -13.71 -18.00
CA TRP A 135 -4.10 -13.89 -19.45
C TRP A 135 -5.39 -14.59 -19.89
N PHE A 136 -5.83 -15.64 -19.18
CA PHE A 136 -6.99 -16.44 -19.58
C PHE A 136 -8.34 -15.88 -19.13
N VAL A 137 -8.39 -15.20 -17.99
CA VAL A 137 -9.66 -14.78 -17.36
C VAL A 137 -9.90 -13.28 -17.50
N TYR A 138 -8.88 -12.45 -17.28
CA TYR A 138 -9.06 -11.00 -17.22
C TYR A 138 -8.98 -10.32 -18.60
N ASN A 139 -8.13 -10.84 -19.50
CA ASN A 139 -7.94 -10.26 -20.84
C ASN A 139 -8.86 -10.86 -21.93
N ARG A 140 -10.12 -11.17 -21.58
CA ARG A 140 -11.18 -11.59 -22.50
C ARG A 140 -12.34 -10.60 -22.49
#